data_AF-A0AAD3DHZ2-F1
#
_entry.id   AF-A0AAD3DHZ2-F1
#
_cell.length_a   1.000
_cell.length_b   1.000
_cell.length_c   1.000
_cell.angle_alpha   90.00
_cell.angle_beta   90.00
_cell.angle_gamma   90.00
#
_symmetry.space_group_name_H-M   'P 1'
#
loop_
_entity.id
_entity.type
_entity.pdbx_description
1 polymer ?
#
loop_
_entity_poly.entity_id
_entity_poly.type
_entity_poly.pdbx_seq_one_letter_code
_entity_poly.pdbx_strand_id
1 'polypeptide(L)'
;MALSMITTRRTAATAAASRKATQAPRATRLVTRVAQPLIQPDSGASPSLDSASLLARAGLPPITTPYDDYTFAPIREAEVNRAMTRRYFRDMDEFAESDVVIVGAGSAGLACAYELGKVA
;
A
#
# COMPACT_ATOMS: atom_id res chain seq x y z
N MET A 1 -48.08 7.00 -55.42
CA MET A 1 -46.80 6.31 -55.63
C MET A 1 -45.72 7.38 -55.52
N ALA A 2 -44.91 7.52 -54.47
CA ALA A 2 -44.59 6.66 -53.34
C ALA A 2 -44.14 7.53 -52.14
N LEU A 3 -44.23 6.95 -50.94
CA LEU A 3 -43.69 7.45 -49.66
C LEU A 3 -42.19 7.76 -49.71
N SER A 4 -41.77 8.81 -48.99
CA SER A 4 -40.46 8.97 -48.32
C SER A 4 -40.38 10.41 -47.76
N MET A 5 -39.87 10.77 -46.59
CA MET A 5 -39.44 10.11 -45.36
C MET A 5 -39.23 11.26 -44.34
N ILE A 6 -39.72 11.06 -43.12
CA ILE A 6 -39.04 11.36 -41.84
C ILE A 6 -38.70 12.83 -41.50
N THR A 7 -39.61 13.37 -40.70
CA THR A 7 -39.56 14.49 -39.74
C THR A 7 -38.24 14.66 -38.97
N THR A 8 -37.55 15.79 -39.17
CA THR A 8 -36.49 16.31 -38.27
C THR A 8 -37.12 17.18 -37.18
N ARG A 9 -37.12 16.72 -35.91
CA ARG A 9 -37.54 17.53 -34.76
C ARG A 9 -36.33 18.21 -34.09
N ARG A 10 -36.50 19.53 -33.90
CA ARG A 10 -35.70 20.49 -33.14
C ARG A 10 -35.52 20.08 -31.67
N THR A 11 -34.36 20.39 -31.08
CA THR A 11 -34.25 21.04 -29.76
C THR A 11 -32.84 21.62 -29.53
N ALA A 12 -32.72 22.94 -29.64
CA ALA A 12 -31.65 23.70 -29.00
C ALA A 12 -32.32 24.92 -28.33
N ALA A 13 -32.49 24.84 -27.02
CA ALA A 13 -33.00 25.92 -26.20
C ALA A 13 -32.11 26.05 -24.94
N THR A 14 -31.28 27.09 -24.97
CA THR A 14 -31.01 28.04 -23.89
C THR A 14 -30.93 27.50 -22.46
N ALA A 15 -29.68 27.44 -21.95
CA ALA A 15 -29.34 27.19 -20.56
C ALA A 15 -29.97 28.22 -19.61
N ALA A 16 -30.63 27.69 -18.58
CA ALA A 16 -31.39 28.43 -17.58
C ALA A 16 -30.55 28.73 -16.31
N ALA A 17 -30.66 29.99 -15.88
CA ALA A 17 -30.87 30.46 -14.51
C ALA A 17 -30.02 29.91 -13.34
N SER A 18 -29.15 30.82 -12.87
CA SER A 18 -28.67 30.97 -11.50
C SER A 18 -29.70 30.63 -10.41
N ARG A 19 -29.34 29.69 -9.52
CA ARG A 19 -29.93 29.55 -8.19
C ARG A 19 -28.83 29.35 -7.14
N LYS A 20 -28.70 30.36 -6.28
CA LYS A 20 -27.77 30.47 -5.17
C LYS A 20 -28.24 29.52 -4.05
N ALA A 21 -27.53 28.41 -3.85
CA ALA A 21 -27.80 27.47 -2.76
C ALA A 21 -27.02 27.89 -1.50
N THR A 22 -27.77 28.06 -0.41
CA THR A 22 -27.34 28.44 0.93
C THR A 22 -26.40 27.40 1.52
N GLN A 23 -25.18 27.82 1.84
CA GLN A 23 -24.11 26.97 2.39
C GLN A 23 -24.32 26.74 3.89
N ALA A 24 -24.61 25.50 4.28
CA ALA A 24 -24.60 25.08 5.69
C ALA A 24 -23.15 24.99 6.22
N PRO A 25 -22.89 25.35 7.49
CA PRO A 25 -21.54 25.27 8.05
C PRO A 25 -21.14 23.81 8.23
N ARG A 26 -20.25 23.34 7.36
CA ARG A 26 -19.73 21.98 7.40
C ARG A 26 -18.82 21.85 8.64
N ALA A 27 -19.28 21.04 9.59
CA ALA A 27 -18.62 20.75 10.85
C ALA A 27 -17.11 20.58 10.69
N THR A 28 -16.38 21.33 11.51
CA THR A 28 -14.92 21.27 11.67
C THR A 28 -14.53 19.89 12.19
N ARG A 29 -14.40 18.91 11.30
CA ARG A 29 -13.71 17.66 11.64
C ARG A 29 -12.23 18.00 11.68
N LEU A 30 -11.79 18.40 12.87
CA LEU A 30 -10.39 18.53 13.25
C LEU A 30 -9.74 17.15 13.08
N VAL A 31 -9.36 16.81 11.85
CA VAL A 31 -8.34 15.80 11.63
C VAL A 31 -7.06 16.48 12.09
N THR A 32 -6.75 16.31 13.36
CA THR A 32 -5.45 16.60 13.92
C THR A 32 -4.45 15.94 13.00
N ARG A 33 -3.75 16.76 12.20
CA ARG A 33 -2.60 16.33 11.43
C ARG A 33 -1.61 15.74 12.44
N VAL A 34 -1.58 14.42 12.59
CA VAL A 34 -0.36 13.73 13.02
C VAL A 34 0.55 13.69 11.79
N ALA A 35 0.99 14.87 11.41
CA ALA A 35 2.10 15.11 10.52
C ALA A 35 2.98 16.11 11.25
N GLN A 36 3.44 15.72 12.44
CA GLN A 36 4.71 16.25 12.89
C GLN A 36 5.76 15.52 12.06
N PRO A 37 6.55 16.22 11.23
CA PRO A 37 7.81 15.66 10.82
C PRO A 37 8.62 15.59 12.12
N LEU A 38 8.77 14.39 12.68
CA LEU A 38 9.91 14.15 13.54
C LEU A 38 11.12 14.45 12.67
N ILE A 39 11.70 15.63 12.90
CA ILE A 39 13.04 16.00 12.48
C ILE A 39 13.91 14.82 12.90
N GLN A 40 14.33 14.00 11.94
CA GLN A 40 15.41 13.05 12.20
C GLN A 40 16.70 13.84 12.10
N PRO A 41 17.64 13.66 13.06
CA PRO A 41 19.00 14.14 12.87
C PRO A 41 19.50 13.56 11.56
N ASP A 42 20.17 14.40 10.78
CA ASP A 42 20.64 14.11 9.45
C ASP A 42 21.23 12.69 9.37
N SER A 43 20.83 11.98 8.33
CA SER A 43 21.12 10.59 8.00
C SER A 43 22.60 10.33 7.73
N GLY A 44 23.45 10.54 8.73
CA GLY A 44 24.91 10.37 8.66
C GLY A 44 25.54 9.72 9.89
N ALA A 45 24.78 9.40 10.93
CA ALA A 45 25.33 8.73 12.11
C ALA A 45 24.25 7.93 12.85
N SER A 46 23.91 6.75 12.34
CA SER A 46 23.43 5.70 13.25
C SER A 46 24.62 5.29 14.13
N PRO A 47 24.53 5.36 15.47
CA PRO A 47 25.57 4.81 16.32
C PRO A 47 25.51 3.29 16.10
N SER A 48 26.41 2.74 15.29
CA SER A 48 26.68 1.32 15.32
C SER A 48 27.03 1.00 16.76
N LEU A 49 26.19 0.24 17.44
CA LEU A 49 26.61 -0.41 18.66
C LEU A 49 27.61 -1.46 18.22
N ASP A 50 28.87 -1.05 18.11
CA ASP A 50 29.95 -1.89 17.63
C ASP A 50 29.90 -3.18 18.45
N SER A 51 29.61 -4.32 17.83
CA SER A 51 29.59 -5.64 18.47
C SER A 51 30.90 -5.89 19.23
N ALA A 52 31.99 -5.30 18.74
CA ALA A 52 33.29 -5.22 19.38
C ALA A 52 33.24 -4.60 20.79
N SER A 53 32.44 -3.56 21.02
CA SER A 53 32.31 -2.89 22.33
C SER A 53 31.55 -3.74 23.36
N LEU A 54 30.58 -4.56 22.91
CA LEU A 54 29.84 -5.50 23.76
C LEU A 54 30.67 -6.75 24.06
N LEU A 55 31.41 -7.28 23.09
CA LEU A 55 32.33 -8.41 23.25
C LEU A 55 33.54 -8.06 24.12
N ALA A 56 34.08 -6.85 23.98
CA ALA A 56 35.14 -6.33 24.84
C ALA A 56 34.69 -6.21 26.31
N ARG A 57 33.43 -5.80 26.56
CA ARG A 57 32.84 -5.82 27.92
C ARG A 57 32.64 -7.23 28.48
N ALA A 58 32.49 -8.24 27.61
CA ALA A 58 32.30 -9.63 28.00
C ALA A 58 33.62 -10.42 28.16
N GLY A 59 34.78 -9.83 27.83
CA GLY A 59 36.08 -10.48 27.95
C GLY A 59 36.30 -11.65 26.98
N LEU A 60 35.48 -11.75 25.93
CA LEU A 60 35.59 -12.79 24.90
C LEU A 60 36.42 -12.28 23.71
N PRO A 61 37.17 -13.15 23.02
CA PRO A 61 37.89 -12.77 21.82
C PRO A 61 36.90 -12.28 20.74
N PRO A 62 37.29 -11.26 19.93
CA PRO A 62 36.42 -10.76 18.88
C PRO A 62 36.16 -11.87 17.86
N ILE A 63 34.92 -12.31 17.78
CA ILE A 63 34.46 -13.18 16.71
C ILE A 63 34.23 -12.26 15.52
N THR A 64 35.22 -12.17 14.64
CA THR A 64 35.10 -11.41 13.39
C THR A 64 34.24 -12.21 12.42
N THR A 65 33.16 -11.62 11.95
CA THR A 65 32.34 -12.23 10.90
C THR A 65 32.58 -11.48 9.58
N PRO A 66 32.43 -12.12 8.41
CA PRO A 66 32.53 -11.42 7.12
C PRO A 66 31.49 -10.30 6.91
N TYR A 67 30.60 -10.06 7.87
CA TYR A 67 29.48 -9.14 7.78
C TYR A 67 29.58 -7.95 8.74
N ASP A 68 30.74 -7.77 9.40
CA ASP A 68 30.92 -6.72 10.41
C ASP A 68 30.77 -5.30 9.84
N ASP A 69 30.97 -5.12 8.53
CA ASP A 69 30.80 -3.84 7.81
C ASP A 69 29.42 -3.66 7.14
N TYR A 70 28.50 -4.61 7.30
CA TYR A 70 27.20 -4.56 6.64
C TYR A 70 26.19 -3.74 7.42
N THR A 71 25.63 -2.70 6.78
CA THR A 71 24.57 -1.85 7.35
C THR A 71 23.36 -1.80 6.42
N PHE A 72 22.16 -1.98 6.97
CA PHE A 72 20.91 -1.85 6.23
C PHE A 72 20.59 -0.39 5.88
N ALA A 73 19.81 -0.18 4.83
CA ALA A 73 19.26 1.14 4.54
C ALA A 73 18.37 1.63 5.70
N PRO A 74 18.41 2.91 6.07
CA PRO A 74 17.55 3.46 7.11
C PRO A 74 16.08 3.35 6.68
N ILE A 75 15.24 2.81 7.55
CA ILE A 75 13.81 2.61 7.31
C ILE A 75 12.99 3.03 8.53
N ARG A 76 11.72 3.40 8.32
CA ARG A 76 10.78 3.74 9.39
C ARG A 76 9.76 2.64 9.58
N GLU A 77 9.36 2.38 10.82
CA GLU A 77 8.38 1.34 11.18
C GLU A 77 7.02 1.58 10.48
N ALA A 78 6.66 2.85 10.32
CA ALA A 78 5.45 3.26 9.61
C ALA A 78 5.46 2.87 8.13
N GLU A 79 6.64 2.77 7.51
CA GLU A 79 6.78 2.38 6.10
C GLU A 79 6.49 0.89 5.91
N VAL A 80 7.08 0.05 6.76
CA VAL A 80 6.86 -1.41 6.74
C VAL A 80 5.40 -1.74 7.03
N ASN A 81 4.81 -1.14 8.07
CA ASN A 81 3.41 -1.38 8.40
C ASN A 81 2.48 -1.02 7.23
N ARG A 82 2.66 0.16 6.63
CA ARG A 82 1.85 0.58 5.47
C ARG A 82 2.08 -0.30 4.24
N ALA A 83 3.30 -0.76 4.00
CA ALA A 83 3.58 -1.69 2.90
C ALA A 83 2.85 -3.03 3.09
N MET A 84 2.88 -3.56 4.31
CA MET A 84 2.18 -4.80 4.68
C MET A 84 0.67 -4.66 4.54
N THR A 85 0.07 -3.65 5.19
CA THR A 85 -1.39 -3.47 5.18
C THR A 85 -1.93 -3.19 3.77
N ARG A 86 -1.22 -2.41 2.94
CA ARG A 86 -1.66 -2.12 1.56
C ARG A 86 -1.66 -3.37 0.68
N ARG A 87 -0.60 -4.19 0.74
CA ARG A 87 -0.53 -5.43 -0.05
C ARG A 87 -1.62 -6.39 0.39
N TYR A 88 -1.75 -6.60 1.70
CA TYR A 88 -2.76 -7.51 2.23
C TYR A 88 -4.19 -7.05 1.93
N PHE A 89 -4.47 -5.74 2.00
CA PHE A 89 -5.79 -5.20 1.65
C PHE A 89 -6.11 -5.35 0.17
N ARG A 90 -5.14 -5.10 -0.71
CA ARG A 90 -5.31 -5.33 -2.14
C ARG A 90 -5.61 -6.80 -2.43
N ASP A 91 -4.81 -7.70 -1.85
CA ASP A 91 -4.98 -9.13 -2.08
C ASP A 91 -6.33 -9.62 -1.51
N MET A 92 -6.81 -9.08 -0.38
CA MET A 92 -8.15 -9.39 0.14
C MET A 92 -9.31 -8.93 -0.76
N ASP A 93 -9.17 -7.76 -1.40
CA ASP A 93 -10.19 -7.23 -2.32
C ASP A 93 -10.20 -8.02 -3.64
N GLU A 94 -9.02 -8.33 -4.17
CA GLU A 94 -8.84 -9.12 -5.40
C GLU A 94 -9.34 -10.56 -5.23
N PHE A 95 -9.03 -11.22 -4.11
CA PHE A 95 -9.46 -12.60 -3.85
C PHE A 95 -10.81 -12.70 -3.13
N ALA A 96 -11.54 -11.59 -2.93
CA ALA A 96 -12.90 -11.63 -2.39
C ALA A 96 -13.86 -12.44 -3.27
N GLU A 97 -13.63 -12.43 -4.57
CA GLU A 97 -14.26 -13.31 -5.56
C GLU A 97 -13.14 -14.10 -6.26
N SER A 98 -13.04 -15.40 -5.95
CA SER A 98 -11.98 -16.27 -6.46
C SER A 98 -12.60 -17.39 -7.32
N ASP A 99 -11.98 -17.71 -8.46
CA ASP A 99 -12.40 -18.83 -9.31
C ASP A 99 -12.20 -20.19 -8.62
N VAL A 100 -11.07 -20.35 -7.93
CA VAL A 100 -10.70 -21.59 -7.23
C VAL A 100 -10.06 -21.26 -5.89
N VAL A 101 -10.48 -21.96 -4.83
CA VAL A 101 -9.91 -21.86 -3.49
C VAL A 101 -9.33 -23.20 -3.07
N ILE A 102 -8.04 -23.23 -2.74
CA ILE A 102 -7.36 -24.42 -2.23
C ILE A 102 -7.22 -24.32 -0.71
N VAL A 103 -7.89 -25.21 0.01
CA VAL A 103 -7.85 -25.25 1.48
C VAL A 103 -6.73 -26.19 1.94
N GLY A 104 -5.64 -25.61 2.45
CA GLY A 104 -4.50 -26.33 3.00
C GLY A 104 -3.32 -26.45 2.03
N ALA A 105 -2.18 -25.88 2.43
CA ALA A 105 -0.92 -25.91 1.67
C ALA A 105 -0.06 -27.15 1.99
N GLY A 106 -0.66 -28.34 1.88
CA GLY A 106 0.04 -29.63 2.01
C GLY A 106 0.71 -30.07 0.70
N SER A 107 1.36 -31.24 0.71
CA SER A 107 2.00 -31.80 -0.51
C SER A 107 0.99 -31.99 -1.66
N ALA A 108 -0.19 -32.52 -1.36
CA ALA A 108 -1.27 -32.66 -2.34
C ALA A 108 -1.82 -31.29 -2.80
N GLY A 109 -1.97 -30.33 -1.89
CA GLY A 109 -2.51 -28.99 -2.18
C GLY A 109 -1.58 -28.17 -3.07
N LEU A 110 -0.28 -28.17 -2.78
CA LEU A 110 0.73 -27.47 -3.60
C LEU A 110 0.94 -28.13 -4.97
N ALA A 111 0.85 -29.46 -5.06
CA ALA A 111 0.91 -30.15 -6.35
C ALA A 111 -0.29 -29.79 -7.24
N CYS A 112 -1.50 -29.74 -6.68
CA CYS A 112 -2.70 -29.28 -7.38
C CYS A 112 -2.56 -27.80 -7.80
N ALA A 113 -2.16 -26.92 -6.87
CA ALA A 113 -1.96 -25.50 -7.15
C ALA A 113 -0.93 -25.25 -8.27
N TYR A 114 0.15 -26.03 -8.30
CA TYR A 114 1.20 -25.91 -9.31
C TYR A 114 0.73 -26.28 -10.71
N GLU A 115 -0.04 -27.36 -10.87
CA GLU A 115 -0.58 -27.70 -12.19
C GLU A 115 -1.69 -26.74 -12.63
N LEU A 116 -2.52 -26.27 -11.70
CA LEU A 116 -3.54 -25.25 -12.00
C LEU A 116 -2.91 -23.92 -12.42
N GLY A 117 -1.89 -23.44 -11.72
CA GLY A 117 -1.24 -22.15 -11.99
C GLY A 117 -0.37 -22.11 -13.25
N LYS A 118 -0.10 -23.25 -13.89
CA LYS A 118 0.52 -23.28 -15.24
C LYS A 118 -0.50 -23.13 -16.37
N VAL A 119 -1.73 -23.61 -16.12
CA VAL A 119 -2.80 -23.69 -17.11
C VAL A 119 -3.64 -22.42 -17.09
N ALA A 120 -3.76 -21.78 -15.92
CA ALA A 120 -4.29 -20.43 -15.76
C ALA A 120 -3.33 -19.38 -16.35
#